data_AF-A0A915P7R2-F1
#
_entry.id   AF-A0A915P7R2-F1
#
_cell.length_a   1.000
_cell.length_b   1.000
_cell.length_c   1.000
_cell.angle_alpha   90.00
_cell.angle_beta   90.00
_cell.angle_gamma   90.00
#
_symmetry.space_group_name_H-M   'P 1'
#
loop_
_entity.id
_entity.type
_entity.pdbx_description
1 polymer ?
#
loop_
_entity_poly.entity_id
_entity_poly.type
_entity_poly.pdbx_seq_one_letter_code
_entity_poly.pdbx_strand_id
1 'polypeptide(L)'
;MRSYLSPFDGQRGNVSWVLRVGRKRFEYFDEKWLLSEWKVYREDDCELNEFPLKELFLQFPPTYPWSEEPGNHNTLMKTRAPAWCDRILFNNNACNLLNHLNNDSLNCNKFYRSFAMDDCIGDHKPVLLLFSLSSN
;
A
#
# COMPACT_ATOMS: atom_id res chain seq x y z
N MET A 1 7.37 15.01 -6.06
CA MET A 1 7.56 13.76 -6.83
C MET A 1 7.56 13.96 -8.36
N ARG A 2 6.75 14.87 -8.93
CA ARG A 2 6.63 15.07 -10.39
C ARG A 2 7.87 15.59 -11.14
N SER A 3 8.88 16.13 -10.46
CA SER A 3 10.07 16.73 -11.09
C SER A 3 11.20 15.74 -11.42
N TYR A 4 11.09 14.47 -11.03
CA TYR A 4 12.13 13.44 -11.22
C TYR A 4 11.78 12.41 -12.30
N LEU A 5 10.67 12.60 -13.01
CA LEU A 5 10.18 11.69 -14.05
C LEU A 5 10.14 12.42 -15.40
N SER A 6 11.29 12.54 -16.07
CA SER A 6 11.32 12.89 -17.49
C SER A 6 12.53 12.26 -18.15
N PRO A 7 12.38 11.59 -19.32
CA PRO A 7 13.53 11.28 -20.15
C PRO A 7 14.08 12.59 -20.75
N PHE A 8 15.40 12.65 -20.94
CA PHE A 8 16.09 13.72 -21.67
C PHE A 8 15.70 13.69 -23.15
N ASP A 9 15.05 14.74 -23.65
CA ASP A 9 14.79 14.92 -25.09
C ASP A 9 15.97 15.63 -25.78
N GLY A 10 16.86 14.83 -26.37
CA GLY A 10 17.96 15.30 -27.22
C GLY A 10 17.58 15.34 -28.71
N GLN A 11 17.64 16.55 -29.28
CA GLN A 11 17.69 16.95 -30.71
C GLN A 11 16.72 16.32 -31.74
N ARG A 12 15.96 17.22 -32.39
CA ARG A 12 14.99 16.95 -33.47
C ARG A 12 15.68 16.57 -34.79
N GLY A 13 15.94 15.28 -34.99
CA GLY A 13 16.17 14.66 -36.29
C GLY A 13 14.98 13.77 -36.69
N ASN A 14 14.76 13.62 -38.00
CA ASN A 14 13.68 12.87 -38.66
C ASN A 14 13.15 11.67 -37.82
N VAL A 15 11.99 11.85 -37.18
CA VAL A 15 11.51 10.94 -36.14
C VAL A 15 10.89 9.71 -36.80
N SER A 16 11.69 8.65 -36.96
CA SER A 16 11.12 7.31 -37.15
C SER A 16 10.43 6.91 -35.86
N TRP A 17 9.11 6.68 -35.92
CA TRP A 17 8.35 6.21 -34.77
C TRP A 17 8.69 4.74 -34.52
N VAL A 18 9.66 4.51 -33.63
CA VAL A 18 10.03 3.15 -33.19
C VAL A 18 9.16 2.79 -31.99
N LEU A 19 8.20 1.88 -32.18
CA LEU A 19 7.48 1.26 -31.07
C LEU A 19 8.46 0.39 -30.27
N ARG A 20 8.76 0.78 -29.04
CA ARG A 20 9.50 -0.04 -28.08
C ARG A 20 8.53 -0.64 -27.08
N VAL A 21 8.27 -1.93 -27.19
CA VAL A 21 7.56 -2.70 -26.17
C VAL A 21 8.56 -3.07 -25.08
N GLY A 22 8.43 -2.44 -23.91
CA GLY A 22 9.26 -2.71 -22.74
C GLY A 22 8.45 -3.31 -21.59
N ARG A 23 9.14 -3.88 -20.60
CA ARG A 23 8.49 -4.25 -19.33
C ARG A 23 8.08 -2.98 -18.60
N LYS A 24 6.87 -2.96 -18.03
CA LYS A 24 6.45 -1.89 -17.09
C LYS A 24 7.40 -1.94 -15.88
N ARG A 25 8.03 -0.81 -15.59
CA ARG A 25 8.95 -0.64 -14.46
C ARG A 25 8.54 0.58 -13.66
N PHE A 26 8.86 0.53 -12.38
CA PHE A 26 8.79 1.63 -11.45
C PHE A 26 10.18 1.76 -10.81
N GLU A 27 11.00 2.64 -11.38
CA GLU A 27 12.37 2.84 -10.93
C GLU A 27 12.40 3.91 -9.82
N TYR A 28 13.02 3.56 -8.71
CA TYR A 28 13.28 4.45 -7.58
C TYR A 28 14.71 4.25 -7.08
N PHE A 29 15.22 5.30 -6.44
CA PHE A 29 16.62 5.41 -6.02
C PHE A 29 16.93 4.58 -4.78
N ASP A 30 16.02 4.55 -3.80
CA ASP A 30 16.26 3.90 -2.50
C ASP A 30 15.00 3.15 -2.03
N GLU A 31 15.10 1.82 -1.99
CA GLU A 31 14.04 0.91 -1.53
C GLU A 31 13.80 0.99 -0.02
N LYS A 32 14.87 1.23 0.75
CA LYS A 32 14.80 1.29 2.21
C LYS A 32 14.13 2.58 2.65
N TRP A 33 14.47 3.68 2.00
CA TRP A 33 13.80 4.96 2.22
C TRP A 33 12.30 4.86 1.91
N LEU A 34 11.94 4.21 0.80
CA LEU A 34 10.54 4.04 0.39
C LEU A 34 9.74 3.27 1.45
N LEU A 35 10.35 2.27 2.09
CA LEU A 35 9.75 1.51 3.19
C LEU A 35 9.83 2.21 4.55
N SER A 36 10.79 3.11 4.82
CA SER A 36 10.86 3.82 6.10
C SER A 36 9.94 5.04 6.14
N GLU A 37 9.83 5.75 5.01
CA GLU A 37 9.08 7.01 4.87
C GLU A 37 7.72 6.81 4.22
N TRP A 38 7.13 5.61 4.32
CA TRP A 38 5.88 5.30 3.63
C TRP A 38 4.71 6.22 3.95
N LYS A 39 4.74 6.86 5.12
CA LYS A 39 3.72 7.83 5.55
C LYS A 39 3.71 9.08 4.66
N VAL A 40 4.83 9.43 4.05
CA VAL A 40 4.98 10.65 3.23
C VAL A 40 4.15 10.57 1.97
N TYR A 41 4.07 9.40 1.33
CA TYR A 41 3.29 9.20 0.11
C TYR A 41 1.94 8.52 0.36
N ARG A 42 1.50 8.40 1.63
CA ARG A 42 0.16 7.92 1.94
C ARG A 42 -0.92 8.77 1.26
N GLU A 43 -0.69 10.06 1.12
CA GLU A 43 -1.64 10.97 0.48
C GLU A 43 -1.96 10.61 -0.98
N ASP A 44 -1.10 9.82 -1.63
CA ASP A 44 -1.33 9.30 -2.98
C ASP A 44 -2.31 8.10 -3.00
N ASP A 45 -2.63 7.50 -1.84
CA ASP A 45 -3.62 6.42 -1.70
C ASP A 45 -5.05 6.99 -1.73
N CYS A 46 -5.66 6.96 -2.92
CA CYS A 46 -6.93 7.63 -3.20
C CYS A 46 -8.06 6.66 -3.52
N GLU A 47 -7.79 5.36 -3.63
CA GLU A 47 -8.74 4.34 -4.09
C GLU A 47 -10.00 4.27 -3.23
N LEU A 48 -9.90 4.55 -1.92
CA LEU A 48 -11.04 4.56 -1.02
C LEU A 48 -12.09 5.64 -1.40
N ASN A 49 -11.68 6.73 -2.03
CA ASN A 49 -12.57 7.84 -2.39
C ASN A 49 -13.63 7.43 -3.43
N GLU A 50 -13.38 6.34 -4.16
CA GLU A 50 -14.29 5.80 -5.17
C GLU A 50 -15.43 4.97 -4.55
N PHE A 51 -15.38 4.69 -3.24
CA PHE A 51 -16.35 3.82 -2.55
C PHE A 51 -17.08 4.57 -1.43
N PRO A 52 -18.40 4.39 -1.27
CA PRO A 52 -19.16 4.89 -0.12
C PRO A 52 -18.94 4.01 1.12
N LEU A 53 -17.70 3.62 1.38
CA LEU A 53 -17.26 2.78 2.48
C LEU A 53 -16.28 3.54 3.37
N LYS A 54 -15.96 2.95 4.52
CA LYS A 54 -15.05 3.49 5.51
C LYS A 54 -13.97 2.47 5.81
N GLU A 55 -12.81 2.97 6.21
CA GLU A 55 -11.67 2.14 6.60
C GLU A 55 -11.14 2.62 7.95
N LEU A 56 -10.59 1.69 8.73
CA LEU A 56 -9.82 2.06 9.91
C LEU A 56 -8.51 2.74 9.46
N PHE A 57 -7.96 3.59 10.32
CA PHE A 57 -6.70 4.24 10.04
C PHE A 57 -5.60 3.20 9.80
N LEU A 58 -5.07 3.16 8.57
CA LEU A 58 -3.92 2.33 8.23
C LEU A 58 -2.76 2.70 9.17
N GLN A 59 -1.96 1.74 9.62
CA GLN A 59 -0.77 1.99 10.44
C GLN A 59 0.40 1.08 10.05
N PHE A 60 0.39 0.62 8.80
CA PHE A 60 1.37 -0.30 8.24
C PHE A 60 1.81 0.18 6.84
N PRO A 61 3.03 -0.21 6.39
CA PRO A 61 3.53 0.14 5.06
C PRO A 61 2.67 -0.49 3.95
N PRO A 62 2.91 -0.12 2.68
CA PRO A 62 2.27 -0.75 1.52
C PRO A 62 2.36 -2.28 1.55
N THR A 63 1.31 -2.95 1.11
CA THR A 63 1.23 -4.41 1.08
C THR A 63 1.77 -5.01 -0.21
N TYR A 64 2.11 -4.18 -1.19
CA TYR A 64 2.58 -4.55 -2.53
C TYR A 64 3.50 -3.46 -3.11
N PRO A 65 4.51 -3.75 -3.95
CA PRO A 65 4.96 -5.07 -4.41
C PRO A 65 6.19 -5.58 -3.64
N TRP A 66 6.04 -6.52 -2.72
CA TRP A 66 7.17 -7.08 -1.97
C TRP A 66 7.99 -8.05 -2.81
N SER A 67 9.27 -8.21 -2.49
CA SER A 67 10.14 -9.16 -3.17
C SER A 67 9.72 -10.60 -2.90
N GLU A 68 9.67 -11.39 -3.98
CA GLU A 68 9.47 -12.85 -3.93
C GLU A 68 10.80 -13.61 -3.85
N GLU A 69 11.93 -12.90 -3.78
CA GLU A 69 13.24 -13.51 -3.63
C GLU A 69 13.54 -13.77 -2.15
N PRO A 70 13.84 -15.03 -1.75
CA PRO A 70 14.10 -15.36 -0.34
C PRO A 70 15.27 -14.59 0.29
N GLY A 71 16.21 -14.05 -0.48
CA GLY A 71 17.32 -13.24 0.02
C GLY A 71 16.99 -11.75 0.21
N ASN A 72 15.89 -11.28 -0.37
CA ASN A 72 15.49 -9.86 -0.41
C ASN A 72 14.01 -9.67 -0.02
N HIS A 73 13.40 -10.65 0.65
CA HIS A 73 11.95 -10.74 0.91
C HIS A 73 11.33 -9.54 1.65
N ASN A 74 12.17 -8.71 2.28
CA ASN A 74 11.80 -7.54 3.06
C ASN A 74 11.99 -6.21 2.27
N THR A 75 12.23 -6.27 0.97
CA THR A 75 12.31 -5.10 0.09
C THR A 75 11.14 -5.06 -0.90
N LEU A 76 10.95 -3.90 -1.53
CA LEU A 76 9.96 -3.73 -2.59
C LEU A 76 10.60 -4.00 -3.96
N MET A 77 9.80 -4.49 -4.91
CA MET A 77 10.20 -4.67 -6.28
C MET A 77 10.08 -3.37 -7.08
N LYS A 78 10.81 -3.27 -8.20
CA LYS A 78 10.77 -2.13 -9.13
C LYS A 78 9.79 -2.34 -10.28
N THR A 79 8.75 -3.13 -10.07
CA THR A 79 7.75 -3.48 -11.09
C THR A 79 6.59 -2.48 -11.10
N ARG A 80 6.18 -1.98 -9.92
CA ARG A 80 5.09 -1.01 -9.72
C ARG A 80 5.37 -0.10 -8.53
N ALA A 81 4.60 0.99 -8.44
CA ALA A 81 4.59 1.86 -7.27
C ALA A 81 4.09 1.09 -6.04
N PRO A 82 4.60 1.40 -4.84
CA PRO A 82 4.06 0.85 -3.60
C PRO A 82 2.58 1.19 -3.45
N ALA A 83 1.76 0.24 -3.03
CA ALA A 83 0.32 0.43 -2.84
C ALA A 83 -0.24 -0.41 -1.68
N TRP A 84 -1.35 0.04 -1.09
CA TRP A 84 -2.14 -0.71 -0.11
C TRP A 84 -3.23 -1.52 -0.82
N CYS A 85 -2.85 -2.47 -1.67
CA CYS A 85 -3.82 -3.23 -2.46
C CYS A 85 -4.79 -4.06 -1.62
N ASP A 86 -4.37 -4.45 -0.41
CA ASP A 86 -5.10 -5.35 0.47
C ASP A 86 -5.73 -4.55 1.62
N ARG A 87 -7.07 -4.49 1.67
CA ARG A 87 -7.82 -3.58 2.54
C ARG A 87 -9.03 -4.27 3.15
N ILE A 88 -9.49 -3.79 4.31
CA ILE A 88 -10.75 -4.23 4.92
C ILE A 88 -11.65 -3.01 5.11
N LEU A 89 -12.74 -2.97 4.36
CA LEU A 89 -13.67 -1.83 4.31
C LEU A 89 -15.00 -2.16 5.00
N PHE A 90 -15.66 -1.13 5.52
CA PHE A 90 -16.90 -1.21 6.28
C PHE A 90 -17.96 -0.28 5.71
N ASN A 91 -19.21 -0.70 5.77
CA ASN A 91 -20.32 0.22 5.64
C ASN A 91 -20.56 0.98 6.96
N ASN A 92 -21.48 1.95 6.96
CA ASN A 92 -21.77 2.76 8.14
C ASN A 92 -22.23 1.93 9.35
N ASN A 93 -23.03 0.88 9.14
CA ASN A 93 -23.53 0.04 10.23
C ASN A 93 -22.39 -0.72 10.92
N ALA A 94 -21.49 -1.32 10.14
CA ALA A 94 -20.31 -2.01 10.67
C ALA A 94 -19.35 -1.04 11.36
N CYS A 95 -19.16 0.18 10.83
CA CYS A 95 -18.39 1.22 11.50
C CYS A 95 -18.97 1.64 12.85
N ASN A 96 -20.30 1.80 12.92
CA ASN A 96 -20.97 2.15 14.18
C ASN A 96 -20.77 1.06 15.21
N LEU A 97 -20.94 -0.21 14.81
CA LEU A 97 -20.67 -1.36 15.67
C LEU A 97 -19.23 -1.35 16.20
N LEU A 98 -18.27 -1.06 15.33
CA LEU A 98 -16.88 -0.90 15.73
C LEU A 98 -16.71 0.27 16.71
N ASN A 99 -17.29 1.44 16.45
CA ASN A 99 -17.12 2.64 17.28
C ASN A 99 -17.79 2.55 18.66
N HIS A 100 -18.93 1.87 18.77
CA HIS A 100 -19.59 1.66 20.06
C HIS A 100 -18.71 0.87 21.05
N LEU A 101 -17.81 0.02 20.56
CA LEU A 101 -16.83 -0.71 21.38
C LEU A 101 -15.76 0.18 22.03
N ASN A 102 -15.61 1.44 21.62
CA ASN A 102 -14.57 2.34 22.15
C ASN A 102 -14.97 3.05 23.47
N ASN A 103 -16.25 3.01 23.86
CA ASN A 103 -16.77 3.75 25.03
C ASN A 103 -16.78 2.93 26.33
N ASP A 104 -16.61 1.61 26.26
CA ASP A 104 -16.44 0.77 27.44
C ASP A 104 -14.94 0.59 27.72
N SER A 105 -14.54 0.88 28.94
CA SER A 105 -13.16 0.99 29.39
C SER A 105 -12.40 -0.34 29.32
N LEU A 106 -11.93 -0.71 28.13
CA LEU A 106 -10.70 -1.46 27.90
C LEU A 106 -10.06 -0.92 26.61
N ASN A 107 -9.19 0.07 26.77
CA ASN A 107 -8.33 0.61 25.73
C ASN A 107 -7.76 -0.51 24.83
N CYS A 108 -7.93 -0.40 23.50
CA CYS A 108 -7.25 -1.20 22.48
C CYS A 108 -7.75 -2.65 22.29
N ASN A 109 -8.74 -2.87 21.42
CA ASN A 109 -8.95 -4.22 20.87
C ASN A 109 -9.25 -4.23 19.36
N LYS A 110 -8.93 -3.16 18.63
CA LYS A 110 -8.94 -3.17 17.15
C LYS A 110 -7.51 -3.27 16.66
N PHE A 111 -7.14 -4.42 16.13
CA PHE A 111 -5.82 -4.65 15.56
C PHE A 111 -5.95 -4.70 14.04
N TYR A 112 -5.71 -3.56 13.38
CA TYR A 112 -5.70 -3.46 11.92
C TYR A 112 -4.26 -3.36 11.41
N ARG A 113 -3.70 -4.46 10.90
CA ARG A 113 -2.29 -4.54 10.52
C ARG A 113 -2.06 -5.45 9.31
N SER A 114 -1.00 -5.15 8.58
CA SER A 114 -0.34 -6.14 7.74
C SER A 114 0.65 -6.97 8.57
N PHE A 115 0.87 -8.23 8.17
CA PHE A 115 1.79 -9.16 8.85
C PHE A 115 2.64 -9.94 7.85
N ALA A 116 3.59 -10.73 8.37
CA ALA A 116 4.52 -11.52 7.56
C ALA A 116 5.40 -10.68 6.61
N MET A 117 5.75 -9.46 7.04
CA MET A 117 6.60 -8.54 6.28
C MET A 117 8.02 -9.11 6.10
N ASP A 118 8.48 -9.88 7.08
CA ASP A 118 9.78 -10.54 7.10
C ASP A 118 9.72 -11.98 6.57
N ASP A 119 8.62 -12.40 5.96
CA ASP A 119 8.47 -13.73 5.38
C ASP A 119 8.33 -13.65 3.86
N CYS A 120 8.97 -14.57 3.14
CA CYS A 120 8.89 -14.67 1.68
C CYS A 120 7.62 -15.42 1.24
N ILE A 121 6.45 -14.79 1.41
CA ILE A 121 5.14 -15.40 1.13
C ILE A 121 4.50 -14.97 -0.20
N GLY A 122 5.17 -14.11 -0.95
CA GLY A 122 4.68 -13.52 -2.20
C GLY A 122 4.88 -12.01 -2.26
N ASP A 123 4.44 -11.41 -3.37
CA ASP A 123 4.53 -9.98 -3.63
C ASP A 123 3.44 -9.15 -2.94
N HIS A 124 2.43 -9.81 -2.39
CA HIS A 124 1.43 -9.24 -1.49
C HIS A 124 1.65 -9.68 -0.04
N LYS A 125 1.53 -8.73 0.90
CA LYS A 125 1.53 -8.99 2.34
C LYS A 125 0.11 -8.98 2.88
N PRO A 126 -0.34 -10.05 3.58
CA PRO A 126 -1.70 -10.16 4.06
C PRO A 126 -2.06 -9.05 5.07
N VAL A 127 -3.35 -8.75 5.15
CA VAL A 127 -3.92 -7.78 6.09
C VAL A 127 -4.93 -8.46 7.00
N LEU A 128 -4.85 -8.15 8.30
CA LEU A 128 -5.70 -8.68 9.35
C LEU A 128 -6.41 -7.53 10.06
N LEU A 129 -7.70 -7.71 10.32
CA LEU A 129 -8.44 -6.98 11.34
C LEU A 129 -8.92 -7.95 12.42
N LEU A 130 -8.50 -7.71 13.66
CA LEU A 130 -9.04 -8.38 14.85
C LEU A 130 -9.83 -7.38 15.70
N PHE A 131 -11.03 -7.77 16.12
CA PHE A 131 -11.87 -7.02 17.05
C PHE A 131 -12.79 -7.96 17.84
N SER A 132 -13.22 -7.51 19.02
CA SER A 132 -14.22 -8.22 19.83
C SER A 132 -15.61 -7.69 19.52
N LEU A 133 -16.58 -8.58 19.41
CA LEU A 133 -18.00 -8.23 19.37
C LEU A 133 -18.59 -8.45 20.76
N SER A 134 -19.26 -7.45 21.30
CA SER A 134 -20.13 -7.63 22.46
C SER A 134 -21.33 -8.47 22.03
N SER A 135 -21.51 -9.65 22.63
CA SER A 135 -22.73 -10.45 22.51
C SER A 135 -23.86 -9.78 23.29
N ASN A 136 -25.04 -9.66 22.66
CA ASN A 136 -26.28 -9.30 23.35
C ASN A 136 -26.73 -10.41 24.31
#